data_AF-A0A534X4I7-F1
#
_entry.id   AF-A0A534X4I7-F1
#
_cell.length_a   1.000
_cell.length_b   1.000
_cell.length_c   1.000
_cell.angle_alpha   90.00
_cell.angle_beta   90.00
_cell.angle_gamma   90.00
#
_symmetry.space_group_name_H-M   'P 1'
#
loop_
_entity.id
_entity.type
_entity.pdbx_description
1 polymer ?
#
loop_
_entity_poly.entity_id
_entity_poly.type
_entity_poly.pdbx_seq_one_letter_code
_entity_poly.pdbx_strand_id
1 'polypeptide(L)'
;MGSSTRHGIALALLALGAQGCLTGHLLDAARRREQPVAYHDASIDGGRLLLGYSAVVSDDQGRHLERTERWAALALADLRRADLAVAAFPVARLAHDAPVHGRRVALHAGRDGRLDGPPPFLEIDEGPDGRQLRFVLHETPGAPYPPFYSAALTRTRSAPWVYPLLPLSLAVDAATNPVLLFFAPAVMVLGD
;
A
#
# COMPACT_ATOMS: atom_id res chain seq x y z
N MET A 1 48.66 -5.33 1.25
CA MET A 1 47.66 -6.40 1.05
C MET A 1 46.23 -5.84 1.10
N GLY A 2 45.83 -5.02 0.12
CA GLY A 2 44.50 -4.34 0.14
C GLY A 2 43.86 -4.11 -1.23
N SER A 3 44.43 -4.67 -2.31
CA SER A 3 43.89 -4.49 -3.66
C SER A 3 42.90 -5.59 -4.06
N SER A 4 43.02 -6.82 -3.56
CA SER A 4 42.24 -7.96 -4.04
C SER A 4 40.72 -7.84 -3.74
N THR A 5 40.36 -7.33 -2.55
CA THR A 5 38.96 -7.12 -2.16
C THR A 5 38.25 -6.03 -2.97
N ARG A 6 38.98 -4.99 -3.41
CA ARG A 6 38.40 -3.89 -4.21
C ARG A 6 38.08 -4.34 -5.65
N HIS A 7 38.90 -5.23 -6.21
CA HIS A 7 38.68 -5.78 -7.54
C HIS A 7 37.50 -6.76 -7.57
N GLY A 8 37.30 -7.55 -6.51
CA GLY A 8 36.15 -8.45 -6.39
C GLY A 8 34.81 -7.71 -6.34
N ILE A 9 34.74 -6.60 -5.61
CA ILE A 9 33.52 -5.76 -5.51
C ILE A 9 33.22 -5.10 -6.87
N ALA A 10 34.24 -4.56 -7.54
CA ALA A 10 34.08 -3.93 -8.85
C ALA A 10 33.61 -4.93 -9.92
N LEU A 11 34.14 -6.15 -9.92
CA LEU A 11 33.74 -7.20 -10.87
C LEU A 11 32.32 -7.72 -10.61
N ALA A 12 31.93 -7.85 -9.33
CA ALA A 12 30.57 -8.25 -8.95
C ALA A 12 29.53 -7.18 -9.34
N LEU A 13 29.86 -5.90 -9.19
CA LEU A 13 29.02 -4.78 -9.63
C LEU A 13 28.87 -4.74 -11.16
N LEU A 14 29.94 -5.05 -11.91
CA LEU A 14 29.92 -5.14 -13.38
C LEU A 14 29.11 -6.33 -13.90
N ALA A 15 29.20 -7.49 -13.23
CA ALA A 15 28.44 -8.69 -13.60
C ALA A 15 26.92 -8.52 -13.37
N LEU A 16 26.51 -7.78 -12.34
CA LEU A 16 25.11 -7.41 -12.09
C LEU A 16 24.55 -6.49 -13.19
N GLY A 17 25.38 -5.60 -13.76
CA GLY A 17 25.01 -4.71 -14.88
C GLY A 17 24.72 -5.42 -16.20
N ALA A 18 25.15 -6.69 -16.35
CA ALA A 18 24.93 -7.47 -17.57
C ALA A 18 23.54 -8.13 -17.65
N GLN A 19 22.78 -8.17 -16.54
CA GLN A 19 21.43 -8.76 -16.47
C GLN A 19 20.31 -7.75 -16.15
N GLY A 20 20.67 -6.48 -15.91
CA GLY A 20 19.75 -5.39 -15.57
C GLY A 20 20.52 -4.15 -15.09
N CYS A 21 19.83 -3.04 -14.80
CA CYS A 21 20.45 -1.93 -14.05
C CYS A 21 20.51 -2.27 -12.56
N LEU A 22 21.61 -1.90 -11.91
CA LEU A 22 21.78 -1.98 -10.45
C LEU A 22 20.67 -1.20 -9.74
N THR A 23 20.27 -0.05 -10.27
CA THR A 23 19.17 0.76 -9.71
C THR A 23 17.83 0.03 -9.74
N GLY A 24 17.54 -0.74 -10.81
CA GLY A 24 16.34 -1.56 -10.90
C GLY A 24 16.32 -2.65 -9.82
N HIS A 25 17.42 -3.40 -9.70
CA HIS A 25 17.56 -4.43 -8.66
C HIS A 25 17.48 -3.86 -7.24
N LEU A 26 18.06 -2.68 -7.03
CA LEU A 26 18.02 -1.98 -5.75
C LEU A 26 16.58 -1.59 -5.36
N LEU A 27 15.80 -1.09 -6.31
CA LEU A 27 14.39 -0.75 -6.11
C LEU A 27 13.51 -1.98 -5.91
N ASP A 28 13.76 -3.06 -6.65
CA ASP A 28 13.03 -4.31 -6.47
C ASP A 28 13.31 -4.91 -5.09
N ALA A 29 14.57 -4.96 -4.66
CA ALA A 29 14.95 -5.40 -3.32
C ALA A 29 14.38 -4.49 -2.20
N ALA A 30 14.15 -3.21 -2.51
CA ALA A 30 13.52 -2.26 -1.60
C ALA A 30 11.99 -2.27 -1.65
N ARG A 31 11.38 -2.97 -2.62
CA ARG A 31 9.93 -2.99 -2.78
C ARG A 31 9.28 -3.68 -1.58
N ARG A 32 8.27 -3.04 -1.03
CA ARG A 32 7.48 -3.50 0.12
C ARG A 32 6.03 -3.49 -0.27
N ARG A 33 5.35 -4.61 -0.05
CA ARG A 33 3.92 -4.72 -0.22
C ARG A 33 3.28 -4.70 1.16
N GLU A 34 2.33 -3.80 1.36
CA GLU A 34 1.55 -3.68 2.58
C GLU A 34 0.11 -4.11 2.27
N GLN A 35 -0.38 -5.12 2.99
CA GLN A 35 -1.70 -5.70 2.78
C GLN A 35 -2.49 -5.72 4.10
N PRO A 36 -3.74 -5.24 4.14
CA PRO A 36 -4.57 -5.31 5.34
C PRO A 36 -4.94 -6.76 5.67
N VAL A 37 -4.88 -7.11 6.96
CA VAL A 37 -5.17 -8.47 7.45
C VAL A 37 -6.24 -8.52 8.55
N ALA A 38 -6.51 -7.40 9.23
CA ALA A 38 -7.55 -7.30 10.25
C ALA A 38 -8.06 -5.87 10.36
N TYR A 39 -9.34 -5.70 10.68
CA TYR A 39 -10.01 -4.40 10.83
C TYR A 39 -10.56 -4.32 12.24
N HIS A 40 -10.34 -3.20 12.92
CA HIS A 40 -10.61 -3.12 14.36
C HIS A 40 -11.36 -1.86 14.78
N ASP A 41 -11.35 -0.80 13.97
CA ASP A 41 -12.08 0.44 14.29
C ASP A 41 -12.60 1.11 13.02
N ALA A 42 -13.72 1.81 13.13
CA ALA A 42 -14.25 2.68 12.09
C ALA A 42 -14.95 3.89 12.70
N SER A 43 -14.79 5.05 12.07
CA SER A 43 -15.47 6.27 12.47
C SER A 43 -15.82 7.14 11.26
N ILE A 44 -16.82 7.99 11.41
CA ILE A 44 -17.17 9.01 10.42
C ILE A 44 -16.79 10.37 10.99
N ASP A 45 -15.98 11.11 10.25
CA ASP A 45 -15.54 12.46 10.58
C ASP A 45 -15.50 13.35 9.33
N GLY A 46 -16.12 14.53 9.42
CA GLY A 46 -16.01 15.56 8.38
C GLY A 46 -16.28 15.10 6.95
N GLY A 47 -17.21 14.16 6.73
CA GLY A 47 -17.50 13.60 5.41
C GLY A 47 -16.51 12.53 4.93
N ARG A 48 -15.77 11.90 5.84
CA ARG A 48 -14.86 10.80 5.58
C ARG A 48 -15.20 9.60 6.46
N LEU A 49 -15.06 8.40 5.91
CA LEU A 49 -14.97 7.16 6.67
C LEU A 49 -13.50 6.96 7.03
N LEU A 50 -13.20 6.94 8.32
CA LEU A 50 -11.91 6.56 8.86
C LEU A 50 -11.96 5.07 9.23
N LEU A 51 -11.00 4.29 8.75
CA LEU A 51 -10.93 2.85 8.96
C LEU A 51 -9.57 2.46 9.54
N GLY A 52 -9.59 1.87 10.74
CA GLY A 52 -8.44 1.35 11.44
C GLY A 52 -8.20 -0.13 11.13
N TYR A 53 -6.98 -0.48 10.72
CA TYR A 53 -6.63 -1.85 10.33
C TYR A 53 -5.19 -2.23 10.65
N SER A 54 -4.97 -3.52 10.91
CA SER A 54 -3.63 -4.10 10.93
C SER A 54 -3.22 -4.48 9.50
N ALA A 55 -1.99 -4.15 9.14
CA ALA A 55 -1.39 -4.52 7.87
C ALA A 55 -0.14 -5.37 8.07
N VAL A 56 0.05 -6.33 7.17
CA VAL A 56 1.29 -7.11 7.02
C VAL A 56 2.11 -6.47 5.91
N VAL A 57 3.39 -6.22 6.20
CA VAL A 57 4.36 -5.73 5.22
C VAL A 57 5.27 -6.89 4.82
N SER A 58 5.34 -7.16 3.53
CA SER A 58 6.20 -8.19 2.93
C SER A 58 7.19 -7.60 1.92
N ASP A 59 8.26 -8.32 1.64
CA ASP A 59 9.13 -8.05 0.50
C ASP A 59 8.52 -8.56 -0.82
N ASP A 60 9.24 -8.34 -1.92
CA ASP A 60 8.89 -8.78 -3.28
C ASP A 60 8.79 -10.31 -3.42
N GLN A 61 9.47 -11.05 -2.54
CA GLN A 61 9.39 -12.51 -2.45
C GLN A 61 8.21 -13.00 -1.58
N GLY A 62 7.43 -12.08 -1.01
CA GLY A 62 6.29 -12.39 -0.16
C GLY A 62 6.68 -12.79 1.27
N ARG A 63 7.96 -12.68 1.65
CA ARG A 63 8.38 -12.93 3.03
C ARG A 63 7.89 -11.79 3.92
N HIS A 64 7.25 -12.14 5.02
CA HIS A 64 6.79 -11.20 6.03
C HIS A 64 7.96 -10.51 6.73
N LEU A 65 7.88 -9.18 6.83
CA LEU A 65 8.90 -8.34 7.45
C LEU A 65 8.40 -7.74 8.76
N GLU A 66 7.19 -7.17 8.75
CA GLU A 66 6.60 -6.51 9.91
C GLU A 66 5.08 -6.48 9.83
N ARG A 67 4.45 -6.29 11.00
CA ARG A 67 3.04 -5.96 11.15
C ARG A 67 2.91 -4.55 11.71
N THR A 68 2.00 -3.76 11.15
CA THR A 68 1.83 -2.34 11.49
C THR A 68 0.34 -1.99 11.56
N GLU A 69 -0.03 -1.08 12.46
CA GLU A 69 -1.40 -0.56 12.51
C GLU A 69 -1.51 0.73 11.68
N ARG A 70 -2.63 0.87 10.99
CA ARG A 70 -2.87 1.92 10.00
C ARG A 70 -4.27 2.49 10.12
N TRP A 71 -4.37 3.72 9.62
CA TRP A 71 -5.63 4.41 9.43
C TRP A 71 -5.75 4.88 7.99
N ALA A 72 -6.87 4.52 7.37
CA ALA A 72 -7.29 5.00 6.07
C ALA A 72 -8.45 5.97 6.22
N ALA A 73 -8.47 7.03 5.42
CA ALA A 73 -9.54 7.98 5.29
C ALA A 73 -10.10 7.93 3.87
N LEU A 74 -11.37 7.53 3.74
CA LEU A 74 -12.10 7.42 2.49
C LEU A 74 -13.15 8.53 2.47
N ALA A 75 -13.18 9.37 1.43
CA ALA A 75 -14.22 10.39 1.35
C ALA A 75 -15.58 9.73 1.11
N LEU A 76 -16.60 10.12 1.88
CA LEU A 76 -17.97 9.63 1.68
C LEU A 76 -18.51 10.05 0.31
N ALA A 77 -18.07 11.19 -0.22
CA ALA A 77 -18.40 11.63 -1.57
C ALA A 77 -17.92 10.64 -2.63
N ASP A 78 -16.70 10.10 -2.47
CA ASP A 78 -16.15 9.09 -3.38
C ASP A 78 -16.83 7.73 -3.18
N LEU A 79 -17.25 7.39 -1.95
CA LEU A 79 -17.96 6.14 -1.70
C LEU A 79 -19.34 6.12 -2.38
N ARG A 80 -19.96 7.28 -2.59
CA ARG A 80 -21.24 7.38 -3.32
C ARG A 80 -21.10 7.14 -4.82
N ARG A 81 -19.87 7.16 -5.35
CA ARG A 81 -19.60 7.00 -6.77
C ARG A 81 -19.53 5.53 -7.14
N ALA A 82 -20.59 5.04 -7.79
CA ALA A 82 -20.66 3.66 -8.29
C ALA A 82 -19.75 3.39 -9.51
N ASP A 83 -19.16 4.43 -10.10
CA ASP A 83 -18.35 4.38 -11.32
C ASP A 83 -16.85 4.20 -11.08
N LEU A 84 -16.39 4.22 -9.82
CA LEU A 84 -14.97 4.07 -9.50
C LEU A 84 -14.55 2.60 -9.50
N ALA A 85 -13.56 2.27 -10.34
CA ALA A 85 -12.86 1.00 -10.23
C ALA A 85 -12.20 0.89 -8.85
N VAL A 86 -12.27 -0.29 -8.23
CA VAL A 86 -11.72 -0.58 -6.89
C VAL A 86 -10.26 -0.14 -6.73
N ALA A 87 -9.45 -0.33 -7.77
CA ALA A 87 -8.03 0.04 -7.77
C ALA A 87 -7.78 1.56 -7.86
N ALA A 88 -8.78 2.34 -8.26
CA ALA A 88 -8.71 3.79 -8.39
C ALA A 88 -9.40 4.52 -7.23
N PHE A 89 -9.86 3.80 -6.20
CA PHE A 89 -10.57 4.42 -5.10
C PHE A 89 -9.60 5.31 -4.29
N PRO A 90 -9.87 6.62 -4.18
CA PRO A 90 -8.95 7.54 -3.52
C PRO A 90 -8.97 7.30 -2.00
N VAL A 91 -7.88 6.75 -1.48
CA VAL A 91 -7.68 6.51 -0.05
C VAL A 91 -6.59 7.45 0.47
N ALA A 92 -6.99 8.42 1.29
CA ALA A 92 -6.04 9.24 2.03
C ALA A 92 -5.53 8.44 3.24
N ARG A 93 -4.23 8.44 3.47
CA ARG A 93 -3.63 7.72 4.60
C ARG A 93 -3.36 8.70 5.72
N LEU A 94 -3.71 8.30 6.94
CA LEU A 94 -3.41 9.09 8.12
C LEU A 94 -2.09 8.61 8.73
N ALA A 95 -1.38 9.52 9.40
CA ALA A 95 -0.24 9.15 10.22
C ALA A 95 -0.70 8.16 11.30
N HIS A 96 0.19 7.27 11.73
CA HIS A 96 -0.14 6.23 12.70
C HIS A 96 -0.66 6.82 14.03
N ASP A 97 -0.15 8.00 14.40
CA ASP A 97 -0.48 8.78 15.58
C ASP A 97 -1.50 9.91 15.31
N ALA A 98 -2.07 9.97 14.10
CA ALA A 98 -3.07 10.98 13.79
C ALA A 98 -4.28 10.79 14.73
N PRO A 99 -4.74 11.86 15.40
CA PRO A 99 -5.90 11.75 16.26
C PRO A 99 -7.12 11.42 15.42
N VAL A 100 -7.79 10.31 15.76
CA VAL A 100 -9.03 9.91 15.13
C VAL A 100 -10.18 10.55 15.88
N HIS A 101 -10.80 11.52 15.23
CA HIS A 101 -12.02 12.16 15.70
C HIS A 101 -13.23 11.58 14.97
N GLY A 102 -14.43 11.82 15.47
CA GLY A 102 -15.67 11.46 14.78
C GLY A 102 -16.55 10.46 15.52
N ARG A 103 -17.69 10.17 14.89
CA ARG A 103 -18.69 9.23 15.41
C ARG A 103 -18.26 7.81 15.08
N ARG A 104 -18.11 6.96 16.10
CA ARG A 104 -17.80 5.54 15.91
C ARG A 104 -18.89 4.82 15.10
N VAL A 105 -18.44 3.90 14.26
CA VAL A 105 -19.24 3.05 13.40
C VAL A 105 -18.93 1.60 13.79
N ALA A 106 -19.96 0.82 14.10
CA ALA A 106 -19.73 -0.59 14.45
C ALA A 106 -19.25 -1.38 13.23
N LEU A 107 -18.30 -2.30 13.44
CA LEU A 107 -17.85 -3.24 12.40
C LEU A 107 -18.67 -4.52 12.51
N HIS A 108 -19.46 -4.85 11.49
CA HIS A 108 -20.27 -6.05 11.45
C HIS A 108 -19.74 -7.00 10.39
N ALA A 109 -19.31 -8.20 10.79
CA ALA A 109 -19.05 -9.27 9.84
C ALA A 109 -20.41 -9.80 9.35
N GLY A 110 -20.73 -9.72 8.06
CA GLY A 110 -22.01 -10.19 7.52
C GLY A 110 -22.06 -11.71 7.40
N ARG A 111 -21.85 -12.41 8.52
CA ARG A 111 -22.21 -13.83 8.61
C ARG A 111 -23.73 -13.95 8.53
N ASP A 112 -24.19 -14.74 7.58
CA ASP A 112 -25.57 -15.19 7.43
C ASP A 112 -26.59 -14.09 7.06
N GLY A 113 -26.14 -12.95 6.51
CA GLY A 113 -27.01 -11.89 5.99
C GLY A 113 -27.88 -11.19 7.05
N ARG A 114 -27.57 -11.40 8.34
CA ARG A 114 -28.29 -10.80 9.45
C ARG A 114 -27.52 -9.57 9.93
N LEU A 115 -27.98 -8.40 9.51
CA LEU A 115 -27.43 -7.11 9.93
C LEU A 115 -28.00 -6.78 11.32
N ASP A 116 -27.26 -7.14 12.36
CA ASP A 116 -27.68 -6.88 13.74
C ASP A 116 -27.30 -5.47 14.17
N GLY A 117 -28.26 -4.55 14.18
CA GLY A 117 -28.13 -3.24 14.83
C GLY A 117 -28.56 -2.05 13.96
N PRO A 118 -29.01 -0.95 14.57
CA PRO A 118 -29.35 0.26 13.83
C PRO A 118 -28.08 0.92 13.26
N PRO A 119 -28.16 1.56 12.08
CA PRO A 119 -27.05 2.35 11.55
C PRO A 119 -26.67 3.50 12.51
N PRO A 120 -25.39 3.94 12.52
CA PRO A 120 -24.37 3.63 11.52
C PRO A 120 -23.54 2.37 11.83
N PHE A 121 -23.36 1.52 10.82
CA PHE A 121 -22.41 0.39 10.87
C PHE A 121 -21.73 0.17 9.51
N LEU A 122 -20.58 -0.50 9.55
CA LEU A 122 -19.82 -0.93 8.39
C LEU A 122 -19.92 -2.45 8.30
N GLU A 123 -20.60 -2.94 7.28
CA GLU A 123 -20.69 -4.35 6.95
C GLU A 123 -19.40 -4.80 6.25
N ILE A 124 -18.87 -5.94 6.67
CA ILE A 124 -17.64 -6.55 6.17
C ILE A 124 -17.94 -7.99 5.76
N ASP A 125 -17.81 -8.27 4.47
CA ASP A 125 -18.08 -9.58 3.88
C ASP A 125 -16.92 -10.05 3.02
N GLU A 126 -16.97 -11.31 2.61
CA GLU A 126 -16.14 -11.78 1.50
C GLU A 126 -16.63 -11.16 0.18
N GLY A 127 -15.68 -10.69 -0.61
CA GLY A 127 -15.94 -10.22 -1.96
C GLY A 127 -16.31 -11.39 -2.90
N PRO A 128 -16.82 -11.10 -4.12
CA PRO A 128 -17.30 -12.12 -5.05
C PRO A 128 -16.30 -13.23 -5.37
N ASP A 129 -15.01 -12.89 -5.39
CA ASP A 129 -13.93 -13.81 -5.76
C ASP A 129 -13.30 -14.50 -4.54
N GLY A 130 -13.78 -14.23 -3.32
CA GLY A 130 -13.21 -14.73 -2.05
C GLY A 130 -11.80 -14.24 -1.72
N ARG A 131 -11.19 -13.42 -2.59
CA ARG A 131 -9.80 -12.93 -2.45
C ARG A 131 -9.67 -11.63 -1.68
N GLN A 132 -10.77 -10.93 -1.50
CA GLN A 132 -10.82 -9.59 -0.90
C GLN A 132 -12.04 -9.52 -0.01
N LEU A 133 -12.01 -8.57 0.93
CA LEU A 133 -13.19 -8.24 1.72
C LEU A 133 -13.94 -7.10 1.03
N ARG A 134 -15.26 -7.19 1.05
CA ARG A 134 -16.22 -6.18 0.61
C ARG A 134 -16.68 -5.40 1.84
N PHE A 135 -16.72 -4.09 1.71
CA PHE A 135 -17.17 -3.16 2.75
C PHE A 135 -18.39 -2.41 2.25
N VAL A 136 -19.45 -2.34 3.05
CA VAL A 136 -20.67 -1.59 2.75
C VAL A 136 -21.01 -0.70 3.94
N LEU A 137 -21.02 0.61 3.74
CA LEU A 137 -21.36 1.56 4.79
C LEU A 137 -22.88 1.77 4.84
N HIS A 138 -23.46 1.55 6.01
CA HIS A 138 -24.86 1.82 6.31
C HIS A 138 -24.92 3.00 7.27
N GLU A 139 -25.17 4.21 6.77
CA GLU A 139 -25.17 5.43 7.61
C GLU A 139 -26.56 5.80 8.16
N THR A 140 -27.60 5.56 7.37
CA THR A 140 -29.00 5.86 7.71
C THR A 140 -29.90 4.68 7.34
N PRO A 141 -31.06 4.50 8.00
CA PRO A 141 -32.03 3.47 7.59
C PRO A 141 -32.50 3.74 6.16
N GLY A 142 -32.06 2.94 5.18
CA GLY A 142 -32.31 3.21 3.77
C GLY A 142 -31.24 2.62 2.84
N ALA A 143 -30.89 3.35 1.79
CA ALA A 143 -29.94 2.90 0.78
C ALA A 143 -28.49 2.99 1.30
N PRO A 144 -27.75 1.87 1.35
CA PRO A 144 -26.35 1.88 1.73
C PRO A 144 -25.47 2.56 0.67
N TYR A 145 -24.25 2.89 1.07
CA TYR A 145 -23.24 3.31 0.10
C TYR A 145 -22.85 2.14 -0.81
N PRO A 146 -22.45 2.40 -2.07
CA PRO A 146 -21.80 1.42 -2.91
C PRO A 146 -20.65 0.69 -2.21
N PRO A 147 -20.42 -0.60 -2.53
CA PRO A 147 -19.36 -1.38 -1.91
C PRO A 147 -17.97 -0.88 -2.34
N PHE A 148 -17.03 -0.92 -1.40
CA PHE A 148 -15.59 -0.84 -1.70
C PHE A 148 -14.88 -2.09 -1.18
N TYR A 149 -13.61 -2.30 -1.55
CA TYR A 149 -12.91 -3.56 -1.25
C TYR A 149 -11.55 -3.34 -0.61
N SER A 150 -11.08 -4.36 0.13
CA SER A 150 -9.79 -4.32 0.84
C SER A 150 -8.59 -4.06 -0.05
N ALA A 151 -8.66 -4.37 -1.36
CA ALA A 151 -7.59 -4.04 -2.29
C ALA A 151 -7.33 -2.53 -2.42
N ALA A 152 -8.34 -1.68 -2.22
CA ALA A 152 -8.15 -0.22 -2.20
C ALA A 152 -7.21 0.24 -1.06
N LEU A 153 -7.04 -0.59 -0.03
CA LEU A 153 -6.17 -0.32 1.12
C LEU A 153 -4.77 -0.95 0.97
N THR A 154 -4.55 -1.75 -0.07
CA THR A 154 -3.25 -2.38 -0.35
C THR A 154 -2.29 -1.34 -0.91
N ARG A 155 -1.01 -1.44 -0.56
CA ARG A 155 0.04 -0.52 -1.00
C ARG A 155 1.27 -1.27 -1.49
N THR A 156 1.93 -0.69 -2.48
CA THR A 156 3.35 -0.92 -2.76
C THR A 156 4.13 0.34 -2.38
N ARG A 157 5.26 0.18 -1.69
CA ARG A 157 6.18 1.29 -1.35
C ARG A 157 7.62 0.84 -1.45
N SER A 158 8.53 1.78 -1.56
CA SER A 158 9.97 1.51 -1.41
C SER A 158 10.39 1.70 0.04
N ALA A 159 11.29 0.84 0.51
CA ALA A 159 11.84 0.94 1.87
C ALA A 159 12.79 2.16 1.97
N PRO A 160 12.76 2.93 3.09
CA PRO A 160 13.51 4.19 3.19
C PRO A 160 15.03 4.08 3.01
N TRP A 161 15.61 2.90 3.31
CA TRP A 161 17.04 2.64 3.16
C TRP A 161 17.51 2.71 1.70
N VAL A 162 16.60 2.64 0.72
CA VAL A 162 16.93 2.65 -0.71
C VAL A 162 17.38 4.05 -1.17
N TYR A 163 16.72 5.10 -0.68
CA TYR A 163 16.95 6.46 -1.15
C TYR A 163 18.39 6.95 -1.04
N PRO A 164 19.14 6.73 0.07
CA PRO A 164 20.54 7.10 0.14
C PRO A 164 21.45 6.31 -0.82
N LEU A 165 21.00 5.17 -1.35
CA LEU A 165 21.77 4.31 -2.25
C LEU A 165 21.52 4.62 -3.74
N LEU A 166 20.38 5.24 -4.08
CA LEU A 166 20.02 5.56 -5.47
C LEU A 166 21.08 6.40 -6.21
N PRO A 167 21.70 7.44 -5.62
CA PRO A 167 22.72 8.21 -6.33
C PRO A 167 23.95 7.37 -6.70
N LEU A 168 24.35 6.45 -5.81
CA LEU A 168 25.49 5.56 -6.04
C LEU A 168 25.15 4.51 -7.10
N SER A 169 23.95 3.91 -7.05
CA SER A 169 23.54 2.93 -8.05
C SER A 169 23.42 3.55 -9.44
N LEU A 170 22.86 4.77 -9.53
CA LEU A 170 22.77 5.51 -10.79
C LEU A 170 24.16 5.86 -11.36
N ALA A 171 25.12 6.23 -10.52
CA ALA A 171 26.50 6.49 -10.98
C ALA A 171 27.19 5.22 -11.53
N VAL A 172 26.93 4.06 -10.92
CA VAL A 172 27.44 2.77 -11.42
C VAL A 172 26.73 2.37 -12.72
N ASP A 173 25.41 2.55 -12.80
CA ASP A 173 24.65 2.29 -14.04
C ASP A 173 25.10 3.21 -15.17
N ALA A 174 25.37 4.49 -14.89
CA ALA A 174 25.92 5.43 -15.86
C ALA A 174 27.29 5.00 -16.40
N ALA A 175 28.15 4.47 -15.52
CA ALA A 175 29.49 4.05 -15.90
C ALA A 175 29.51 2.72 -16.67
N THR A 176 28.56 1.83 -16.39
CA THR A 176 28.50 0.49 -17.00
C THR A 176 27.56 0.42 -18.21
N ASN A 177 26.48 1.20 -18.24
CA ASN A 177 25.48 1.22 -19.29
C ASN A 177 24.83 2.62 -19.44
N PRO A 178 25.51 3.58 -20.09
CA PRO A 178 25.10 4.99 -20.13
C PRO A 178 23.76 5.24 -20.84
N VAL A 179 23.26 4.29 -21.65
CA VAL A 179 21.92 4.37 -22.28
C VAL A 179 20.80 4.37 -21.22
N LEU A 180 21.05 3.80 -20.04
CA LEU A 180 20.04 3.74 -18.97
C LEU A 180 19.80 5.10 -18.29
N LEU A 181 20.70 6.08 -18.48
CA LEU A 181 20.51 7.45 -17.99
C LEU A 181 19.33 8.18 -18.65
N PHE A 182 18.93 7.78 -19.86
CA PHE A 182 17.73 8.32 -20.51
C PHE A 182 16.44 8.01 -19.73
N PHE A 183 16.43 6.97 -18.89
CA PHE A 183 15.28 6.56 -18.08
C PHE A 183 15.36 7.00 -16.61
N ALA A 184 16.49 7.58 -16.17
CA ALA A 184 16.70 8.02 -14.78
C ALA A 184 15.61 8.98 -14.25
N PRO A 185 15.03 9.91 -15.05
CA PRO A 185 13.93 10.76 -14.58
C PRO A 185 12.66 9.96 -14.23
N ALA A 186 12.36 8.88 -14.95
CA ALA A 186 11.17 8.05 -14.68
C ALA A 186 11.33 7.25 -13.38
N VAL A 187 12.55 6.80 -13.08
CA VAL A 187 12.86 6.02 -11.87
C VAL A 187 12.69 6.86 -10.60
N MET A 188 13.05 8.15 -10.64
CA MET A 188 12.85 9.04 -9.49
C MET A 188 11.38 9.42 -9.26
N VAL A 189 10.55 9.43 -10.31
CA VAL A 189 9.12 9.78 -10.21
C VAL A 189 8.25 8.60 -9.77
N LEU A 190 8.67 7.35 -10.00
CA LEU A 190 7.95 6.13 -9.59
C LEU A 190 8.13 5.74 -8.11
N GLY A 191 8.94 6.50 -7.36
CA GLY A 191 9.28 6.22 -5.95
C GLY A 191 8.34 6.82 -4.90
N ASP A 192 7.31 7.58 -5.29
CA ASP A 192 6.32 8.22 -4.41
C ASP A 192 4.94 7.52 -4.42
#